data_AF-A0A368H553-F1
#
_entry.id   AF-A0A368H553-F1
#
_cell.length_a   1.000
_cell.length_b   1.000
_cell.length_c   1.000
_cell.angle_alpha   90.00
_cell.angle_beta   90.00
_cell.angle_gamma   90.00
#
_symmetry.space_group_name_H-M   'P 1'
#
loop_
_entity.id
_entity.type
_entity.pdbx_description
1 polymer ?
#
loop_
_entity_poly.entity_id
_entity_poly.type
_entity_poly.pdbx_seq_one_letter_code
_entity_poly.pdbx_strand_id
1 'polypeptide(L)'
;MKTSIPASYDDANIKATYESLLVMLPTLHMLEAYLLANLLTPESPGWLSAKALLSGGTELWGRNIAEVNPMAVQTDKGTVTLNDDQLNAVKLFKNQFPIAVVDSAYGAGKTLCMAAMAEEAAANKQLIMIIAVENSAVDVIGAKIWEMKSPHIRPARYRLRMPNQDIPVAFIDIPSFSTRSVTRSHKNEDEAQAVLALVKFLLTKDFRKDDIAVICLYKDQKLLCDQMLAETGVPVRTVDSAQGTERMIVILCTTRTEAGSLSNMSFFTDPKRLNVALSRAREGLFITGSASCLRNMETWDKIMSWCDTHRVVVPAQFFSEATDPNSAN
;
A
#
# COMPACT_ATOMS: atom_id res chain seq x y z
N MET A 1 -19.46 -18.07 -42.39
CA MET A 1 -20.72 -17.28 -42.48
C MET A 1 -20.35 -15.88 -42.89
N LYS A 2 -20.85 -15.38 -44.03
CA LYS A 2 -20.72 -13.96 -44.40
C LYS A 2 -21.65 -13.17 -43.47
N THR A 3 -21.09 -12.42 -42.54
CA THR A 3 -21.81 -11.39 -41.81
C THR A 3 -21.30 -10.04 -42.31
N SER A 4 -22.13 -9.39 -43.12
CA SER A 4 -21.97 -8.00 -43.53
C SER A 4 -21.99 -7.09 -42.31
N ILE A 5 -20.97 -6.25 -42.17
CA ILE A 5 -20.95 -5.14 -41.20
C ILE A 5 -21.96 -4.09 -41.68
N PRO A 6 -22.91 -3.63 -40.85
CA PRO A 6 -23.79 -2.53 -41.22
C PRO A 6 -22.98 -1.26 -41.47
N ALA A 7 -23.20 -0.63 -42.63
CA ALA A 7 -22.60 0.64 -43.00
C ALA A 7 -23.30 1.79 -42.24
N SER A 8 -22.93 1.95 -40.97
CA SER A 8 -22.95 3.18 -40.15
C SER A 8 -22.93 2.75 -38.68
N TYR A 9 -21.75 2.42 -38.16
CA TYR A 9 -21.55 2.31 -36.72
C TYR A 9 -21.45 3.74 -36.18
N ASP A 10 -22.54 4.21 -35.59
CA ASP A 10 -22.71 5.58 -35.10
C ASP A 10 -21.86 5.79 -33.83
N ASP A 11 -20.92 6.75 -33.87
CA ASP A 11 -20.02 7.11 -32.76
C ASP A 11 -20.80 7.43 -31.47
N ALA A 12 -22.05 7.91 -31.60
CA ALA A 12 -22.94 8.19 -30.50
C ALA A 12 -23.30 6.93 -29.68
N ASN A 13 -23.46 5.77 -30.33
CA ASN A 13 -23.80 4.52 -29.65
C ASN A 13 -22.59 3.91 -28.91
N ILE A 14 -21.38 4.07 -29.44
CA ILE A 14 -20.15 3.67 -28.73
C ILE A 14 -20.00 4.53 -27.48
N LYS A 15 -20.16 5.85 -27.61
CA LYS A 15 -20.08 6.78 -26.48
C LYS A 15 -21.11 6.48 -25.39
N ALA A 16 -22.38 6.22 -25.76
CA ALA A 16 -23.42 5.88 -24.78
C ALA A 16 -23.19 4.53 -24.09
N THR A 17 -22.70 3.52 -24.82
CA THR A 17 -22.35 2.21 -24.25
C THR A 17 -21.12 2.32 -23.33
N TYR A 18 -20.16 3.16 -23.69
CA TYR A 18 -18.95 3.45 -22.92
C TYR A 18 -19.24 4.23 -21.63
N GLU A 19 -20.09 5.26 -21.71
CA GLU A 19 -20.59 6.02 -20.56
C GLU A 19 -21.41 5.14 -19.60
N SER A 20 -22.19 4.17 -20.14
CA SER A 20 -22.91 3.18 -19.34
C SER A 20 -21.97 2.21 -18.58
N LEU A 21 -20.85 1.81 -19.19
CA LEU A 21 -19.84 0.95 -18.55
C LEU A 21 -19.04 1.70 -17.47
N LEU A 22 -18.83 3.01 -17.66
CA LEU A 22 -18.09 3.89 -16.75
C LEU A 22 -18.75 4.08 -15.38
N VAL A 23 -20.08 4.02 -15.32
CA VAL A 23 -20.84 4.13 -14.06
C VAL A 23 -20.76 2.83 -13.24
N MET A 24 -20.50 1.69 -13.87
CA MET A 24 -20.52 0.38 -13.21
C MET A 24 -19.15 -0.13 -12.72
N LEU A 25 -18.03 0.49 -13.13
CA LEU A 25 -16.68 0.00 -12.81
C LEU A 25 -15.77 1.15 -12.31
N PRO A 26 -15.63 1.35 -10.98
CA PRO A 26 -14.79 2.39 -10.39
C PRO A 26 -13.33 2.38 -10.86
N THR A 27 -12.81 1.19 -11.20
CA THR A 27 -11.46 0.98 -11.72
C THR A 27 -11.27 1.60 -13.11
N LEU A 28 -12.31 1.62 -13.95
CA LEU A 28 -12.28 2.23 -15.28
C LEU A 28 -12.26 3.76 -15.18
N HIS A 29 -13.07 4.30 -14.26
CA HIS A 29 -13.08 5.74 -13.92
C HIS A 29 -11.71 6.22 -13.42
N MET A 30 -11.00 5.39 -12.66
CA MET A 30 -9.67 5.69 -12.13
C MET A 30 -8.57 5.64 -13.22
N LEU A 31 -8.76 4.84 -14.27
CA LEU A 31 -7.87 4.74 -15.43
C LEU A 31 -8.04 5.90 -16.43
N GLU A 32 -9.27 6.38 -16.59
CA GLU A 32 -9.58 7.44 -17.56
C GLU A 32 -9.17 8.83 -17.12
N ALA A 33 -9.20 9.11 -15.82
CA ALA A 33 -8.92 10.44 -15.30
C ALA A 33 -7.49 10.94 -15.53
N TYR A 34 -6.55 10.10 -16.00
CA TYR A 34 -5.14 10.51 -16.07
C TYR A 34 -4.37 10.20 -17.35
N LEU A 35 -4.71 9.19 -18.19
CA LEU A 35 -3.91 8.93 -19.41
C LEU A 35 -4.66 8.26 -20.58
N LEU A 36 -5.52 7.28 -20.32
CA LEU A 36 -6.18 6.48 -21.37
C LEU A 36 -7.20 7.27 -22.21
N ALA A 37 -7.94 8.19 -21.58
CA ALA A 37 -8.92 9.02 -22.28
C ALA A 37 -8.27 9.86 -23.39
N ASN A 38 -7.07 10.40 -23.16
CA ASN A 38 -6.32 11.17 -24.15
C ASN A 38 -5.78 10.27 -25.28
N LEU A 39 -5.29 9.07 -24.92
CA LEU A 39 -4.75 8.06 -25.85
C LEU A 39 -5.80 7.43 -26.77
N LEU A 40 -7.09 7.51 -26.43
CA LEU A 40 -8.21 6.97 -27.20
C LEU A 40 -9.17 8.04 -27.71
N THR A 41 -8.78 9.33 -27.66
CA THR A 41 -9.52 10.39 -28.34
C THR A 41 -9.56 10.17 -29.86
N PRO A 42 -10.62 10.57 -30.57
CA PRO A 42 -10.67 10.48 -32.03
C PRO A 42 -9.41 11.06 -32.68
N GLU A 43 -8.83 10.33 -33.63
CA GLU A 43 -7.57 10.64 -34.34
C GLU A 43 -6.27 10.57 -33.50
N SER A 44 -6.32 10.20 -32.23
CA SER A 44 -5.10 9.91 -31.45
C SER A 44 -4.40 8.64 -31.93
N PRO A 45 -3.08 8.49 -31.69
CA PRO A 45 -2.35 7.29 -32.06
C PRO A 45 -2.93 5.99 -31.48
N GLY A 46 -3.45 6.02 -30.24
CA GLY A 46 -4.10 4.85 -29.63
C GLY A 46 -5.47 4.56 -30.24
N TRP A 47 -6.28 5.59 -30.54
CA TRP A 47 -7.54 5.43 -31.27
C TRP A 47 -7.36 4.82 -32.66
N LEU A 48 -6.40 5.35 -33.44
CA LEU A 48 -6.08 4.84 -34.77
C LEU A 48 -5.60 3.38 -34.70
N SER A 49 -4.76 3.05 -33.72
CA SER A 49 -4.25 1.68 -33.51
C SER A 49 -5.37 0.71 -33.11
N ALA A 50 -6.27 1.11 -32.20
CA ALA A 50 -7.41 0.30 -31.77
C ALA A 50 -8.40 0.07 -32.93
N LYS A 51 -8.73 1.11 -33.71
CA LYS A 51 -9.58 1.03 -34.90
C LYS A 51 -8.99 0.12 -35.98
N ALA A 52 -7.67 0.20 -36.18
CA ALA A 52 -6.94 -0.66 -37.10
C ALA A 52 -7.00 -2.14 -36.67
N LEU A 53 -6.78 -2.45 -35.39
CA LEU A 53 -6.90 -3.81 -34.85
C LEU A 53 -8.33 -4.37 -35.02
N LEU A 54 -9.35 -3.59 -34.67
CA LEU A 54 -10.75 -4.02 -34.69
C LEU A 54 -11.32 -4.15 -36.11
N SER A 55 -10.84 -3.36 -37.06
CA SER A 55 -11.28 -3.44 -38.47
C SER A 55 -10.73 -4.67 -39.21
N GLY A 56 -9.83 -5.45 -38.60
CA GLY A 56 -9.28 -6.70 -39.16
C GLY A 56 -8.41 -6.51 -40.41
N GLY A 57 -8.09 -5.27 -40.78
CA GLY A 57 -7.36 -4.92 -42.00
C GLY A 57 -5.89 -4.56 -41.80
N THR A 58 -5.29 -4.92 -40.66
CA THR A 58 -3.97 -4.42 -40.28
C THR A 58 -2.98 -5.55 -40.08
N GLU A 59 -1.94 -5.61 -40.92
CA GLU A 59 -0.73 -6.39 -40.61
C GLU A 59 0.07 -5.66 -39.52
N LEU A 60 0.37 -6.36 -38.42
CA LEU A 60 1.28 -5.87 -37.39
C LEU A 60 2.73 -6.04 -37.86
N TRP A 61 3.33 -4.97 -38.37
CA TRP A 61 4.74 -4.94 -38.72
C TRP A 61 5.59 -4.68 -37.47
N GLY A 62 6.07 -5.75 -36.84
CA GLY A 62 7.07 -5.64 -35.78
C GLY A 62 8.43 -5.25 -36.36
N ARG A 63 9.00 -4.12 -35.95
CA ARG A 63 10.43 -3.84 -36.22
C ARG A 63 11.25 -4.90 -35.50
N ASN A 64 12.13 -5.59 -36.21
CA ASN A 64 13.09 -6.51 -35.61
C ASN A 64 13.97 -5.69 -34.64
N ILE A 65 13.75 -5.86 -33.34
CA ILE A 65 14.44 -5.07 -32.32
C ILE A 65 15.84 -5.67 -32.17
N ALA A 66 16.88 -4.85 -32.30
CA ALA A 66 18.28 -5.28 -32.18
C ALA A 66 18.52 -6.19 -30.96
N GLU A 67 19.53 -7.06 -31.06
CA GLU A 67 19.93 -7.99 -29.99
C GLU A 67 20.13 -7.24 -28.67
N VAL A 68 19.59 -7.81 -27.60
CA VAL A 68 19.64 -7.23 -26.25
C VAL A 68 20.27 -8.23 -25.31
N ASN A 69 21.05 -7.71 -24.38
CA ASN A 69 21.65 -8.49 -23.31
C ASN A 69 20.58 -9.24 -22.50
N PRO A 70 20.81 -10.52 -22.17
CA PRO A 70 19.86 -11.30 -21.39
C PRO A 70 19.47 -10.58 -20.09
N MET A 71 18.18 -10.34 -19.90
CA MET A 71 17.67 -9.87 -18.60
C MET A 71 17.60 -11.06 -17.65
N ALA A 72 18.53 -11.07 -16.70
CA ALA A 72 18.58 -12.01 -15.61
C ALA A 72 17.63 -11.54 -14.49
N VAL A 73 16.59 -12.33 -14.23
CA VAL A 73 15.66 -12.10 -13.14
C VAL A 73 16.03 -13.03 -12.00
N GLN A 74 16.36 -12.49 -10.83
CA GLN A 74 16.55 -13.31 -9.64
C GLN A 74 15.21 -13.93 -9.23
N THR A 75 15.21 -15.20 -8.85
CA THR A 75 14.03 -15.88 -8.29
C THR A 75 14.47 -16.77 -7.13
N ASP A 76 13.52 -17.30 -6.36
CA ASP A 76 13.81 -18.24 -5.27
C ASP A 76 14.49 -19.54 -5.75
N LYS A 77 14.37 -19.87 -7.04
CA LYS A 77 15.02 -21.03 -7.68
C LYS A 77 16.35 -20.69 -8.37
N GLY A 78 16.85 -19.46 -8.16
CA GLY A 78 18.06 -18.93 -8.79
C GLY A 78 17.77 -17.90 -9.87
N THR A 79 18.82 -17.51 -10.60
CA THR A 79 18.72 -16.56 -11.71
C THR A 79 18.00 -17.21 -12.90
N VAL A 80 16.81 -16.70 -13.22
CA VAL A 80 16.04 -17.09 -14.42
C VAL A 80 16.28 -16.05 -15.49
N THR A 81 16.85 -16.47 -16.61
CA THR A 81 16.99 -15.62 -17.79
C THR A 81 15.69 -15.65 -18.58
N LEU A 82 15.15 -14.47 -18.93
CA LEU A 82 14.01 -14.39 -19.83
C LEU A 82 14.38 -15.00 -21.19
N ASN A 83 13.45 -15.73 -21.81
CA ASN A 83 13.61 -16.20 -23.18
C ASN A 83 13.41 -15.05 -24.19
N ASP A 84 13.69 -15.31 -25.47
CA ASP A 84 13.65 -14.28 -26.51
C ASP A 84 12.27 -13.63 -26.66
N ASP A 85 11.19 -14.41 -26.58
CA ASP A 85 9.82 -13.91 -26.68
C ASP A 85 9.44 -13.00 -25.51
N GLN A 86 9.79 -13.40 -24.29
CA GLN A 86 9.58 -12.61 -23.07
C GLN A 86 10.41 -11.32 -23.11
N LEU A 87 11.66 -11.41 -23.56
CA LEU A 87 12.53 -10.24 -23.71
C LEU A 87 11.95 -9.27 -24.73
N ASN A 88 11.46 -9.77 -25.87
CA ASN A 88 10.80 -8.95 -26.89
C ASN A 88 9.55 -8.26 -26.35
N ALA A 89 8.75 -8.93 -25.53
CA ALA A 89 7.61 -8.30 -24.85
C ALA A 89 8.06 -7.16 -23.92
N VAL A 90 9.08 -7.35 -23.09
CA VAL A 90 9.64 -6.28 -22.24
C VAL A 90 10.19 -5.12 -23.09
N LYS A 91 10.79 -5.39 -24.25
CA LYS A 91 11.23 -4.34 -25.18
C LYS A 91 10.05 -3.56 -25.77
N LEU A 92 8.97 -4.24 -26.16
CA LEU A 92 7.75 -3.56 -26.63
C LEU A 92 7.23 -2.60 -25.56
N PHE A 93 7.21 -3.04 -24.30
CA PHE A 93 6.87 -2.18 -23.17
C PHE A 93 7.81 -0.97 -23.03
N LYS A 94 9.14 -1.16 -23.13
CA LYS A 94 10.14 -0.06 -23.06
C LYS A 94 9.97 1.01 -24.14
N ASN A 95 9.53 0.61 -25.33
CA ASN A 95 9.34 1.55 -26.45
C ASN A 95 8.08 2.42 -26.31
N GLN A 96 7.30 2.23 -25.24
CA GLN A 96 6.14 3.07 -24.89
C GLN A 96 5.16 3.25 -26.05
N PHE A 97 4.90 2.17 -26.80
CA PHE A 97 3.84 2.19 -27.79
C PHE A 97 2.50 2.52 -27.11
N PRO A 98 1.60 3.27 -27.78
CA PRO A 98 0.27 3.61 -27.26
C PRO A 98 -0.49 2.37 -26.75
N ILE A 99 -0.39 1.28 -27.50
CA ILE A 99 -0.96 -0.03 -27.19
C ILE A 99 0.02 -1.09 -27.67
N ALA A 100 0.35 -2.05 -26.79
CA ALA A 100 1.12 -3.23 -27.12
C ALA A 100 0.33 -4.48 -26.70
N VAL A 101 0.20 -5.44 -27.61
CA VAL A 101 -0.47 -6.72 -27.35
C VAL A 101 0.59 -7.80 -27.28
N VAL A 102 0.62 -8.54 -26.17
CA VAL A 102 1.53 -9.67 -25.95
C VAL A 102 0.70 -10.95 -25.91
N ASP A 103 0.68 -11.68 -27.02
CA ASP A 103 0.06 -13.00 -27.08
C ASP A 103 1.06 -14.07 -26.63
N SER A 104 0.57 -15.10 -25.92
CA SER A 104 1.42 -16.20 -25.47
C SER A 104 0.61 -17.43 -25.10
N ALA A 105 1.19 -18.61 -25.34
CA ALA A 105 0.62 -19.89 -24.93
C ALA A 105 0.44 -20.00 -23.39
N TYR A 106 -0.40 -20.93 -22.95
CA TYR A 106 -0.55 -21.22 -21.53
C TYR A 106 0.79 -21.67 -20.93
N GLY A 107 1.14 -21.16 -19.74
CA GLY A 107 2.42 -21.49 -19.08
C GLY A 107 3.66 -20.79 -19.62
N ALA A 108 3.56 -19.95 -20.65
CA ALA A 108 4.70 -19.25 -21.27
C ALA A 108 5.39 -18.17 -20.39
N GLY A 109 5.02 -18.05 -19.11
CA GLY A 109 5.66 -17.11 -18.18
C GLY A 109 5.12 -15.67 -18.21
N LYS A 110 3.86 -15.45 -18.62
CA LYS A 110 3.19 -14.12 -18.62
C LYS A 110 3.42 -13.33 -17.33
N THR A 111 3.21 -13.97 -16.19
CA THR A 111 3.38 -13.38 -14.86
C THR A 111 4.81 -12.90 -14.62
N LEU A 112 5.81 -13.70 -14.99
CA LEU A 112 7.23 -13.34 -14.86
C LEU A 112 7.56 -12.15 -15.78
N CYS A 113 7.02 -12.15 -17.00
CA CYS A 113 7.17 -11.07 -17.95
C CYS A 113 6.57 -9.76 -17.42
N MET A 114 5.37 -9.81 -16.83
CA MET A 114 4.74 -8.64 -16.19
C MET A 114 5.54 -8.14 -14.98
N ALA A 115 6.07 -9.04 -14.14
CA ALA A 115 6.91 -8.67 -13.02
C ALA A 115 8.21 -7.98 -13.49
N ALA A 116 8.83 -8.46 -14.57
CA ALA A 116 10.00 -7.84 -15.17
C ALA A 116 9.70 -6.45 -15.77
N MET A 117 8.56 -6.27 -16.45
CA MET A 117 8.09 -4.95 -16.91
C MET A 117 7.86 -4.01 -15.73
N ALA A 118 7.27 -4.53 -14.64
CA ALA A 118 6.99 -3.74 -13.45
C ALA A 118 8.25 -3.23 -12.76
N GLU A 119 9.24 -4.11 -12.64
CA GLU A 119 10.56 -3.77 -12.13
C GLU A 119 11.24 -2.70 -12.99
N GLU A 120 11.23 -2.88 -14.31
CA GLU A 120 11.82 -1.93 -15.23
C GLU A 120 11.16 -0.55 -15.10
N ALA A 121 9.84 -0.49 -15.04
CA ALA A 121 9.13 0.77 -14.87
C ALA A 121 9.49 1.46 -13.55
N ALA A 122 9.54 0.68 -12.45
CA ALA A 122 9.91 1.20 -11.14
C ALA A 122 11.35 1.71 -11.09
N ALA A 123 12.30 1.00 -11.71
CA ALA A 123 13.69 1.43 -11.85
C ALA A 123 13.80 2.78 -12.59
N ASN A 124 12.90 3.02 -13.56
CA ASN A 124 12.78 4.27 -14.29
C ASN A 124 11.85 5.31 -13.62
N LYS A 125 11.43 5.07 -12.37
CA LYS A 125 10.51 5.93 -11.59
C LYS A 125 9.17 6.21 -12.30
N GLN A 126 8.70 5.25 -13.10
CA GLN A 126 7.43 5.34 -13.79
C GLN A 126 6.32 4.75 -12.91
N LEU A 127 5.18 5.44 -12.88
CA LEU A 127 3.97 4.89 -12.28
C LEU A 127 3.33 3.93 -13.28
N ILE A 128 2.98 2.74 -12.79
CA ILE A 128 2.29 1.71 -13.56
C ILE A 128 1.07 1.22 -12.80
N MET A 129 0.05 0.81 -13.55
CA MET A 129 -1.11 0.13 -13.00
C MET A 129 -1.18 -1.27 -13.62
N ILE A 130 -1.16 -2.28 -12.75
CA ILE A 130 -1.36 -3.68 -13.15
C ILE A 130 -2.79 -4.06 -12.82
N ILE A 131 -3.51 -4.55 -13.81
CA ILE A 131 -4.92 -4.94 -13.68
C ILE A 131 -5.05 -6.37 -14.17
N ALA A 132 -5.84 -7.17 -13.46
CA ALA A 132 -6.26 -8.49 -13.90
C ALA A 132 -7.73 -8.69 -13.58
N VAL A 133 -8.36 -9.66 -14.25
CA VAL A 133 -9.77 -10.01 -14.05
C VAL A 133 -10.01 -10.56 -12.63
N GLU A 134 -9.04 -11.28 -12.08
CA GLU A 134 -9.10 -11.84 -10.74
C GLU A 134 -7.97 -11.28 -9.86
N ASN A 135 -8.27 -11.04 -8.58
CA ASN A 135 -7.28 -10.65 -7.58
C ASN A 135 -6.17 -11.72 -7.42
N SER A 136 -6.52 -13.00 -7.61
CA SER A 136 -5.59 -14.13 -7.59
C SER A 136 -4.43 -13.92 -8.58
N ALA A 137 -4.71 -13.43 -9.79
CA ALA A 137 -3.71 -13.19 -10.81
C ALA A 137 -2.78 -12.04 -10.44
N VAL A 138 -3.30 -10.96 -9.85
CA VAL A 138 -2.49 -9.85 -9.32
C VAL A 138 -1.59 -10.36 -8.19
N ASP A 139 -2.10 -11.24 -7.32
CA ASP A 139 -1.34 -11.85 -6.24
C ASP A 139 -0.16 -12.69 -6.77
N VAL A 140 -0.35 -13.48 -7.84
CA VAL A 140 0.76 -14.24 -8.44
C VAL A 140 1.81 -13.30 -9.03
N ILE A 141 1.41 -12.20 -9.67
CA ILE A 141 2.36 -11.19 -10.16
C ILE A 141 3.13 -10.57 -9.00
N GLY A 142 2.42 -10.18 -7.94
CA GLY A 142 3.04 -9.69 -6.70
C GLY A 142 4.06 -10.68 -6.14
N ALA A 143 3.71 -11.96 -6.03
CA ALA A 143 4.64 -13.00 -5.58
C ALA A 143 5.89 -13.08 -6.46
N LYS A 144 5.76 -12.98 -7.79
CA LYS A 144 6.93 -12.93 -8.68
C LYS A 144 7.79 -11.69 -8.47
N ILE A 145 7.19 -10.52 -8.27
CA ILE A 145 7.93 -9.30 -7.93
C ILE A 145 8.67 -9.47 -6.59
N TRP A 146 8.05 -10.15 -5.61
CA TRP A 146 8.70 -10.45 -4.33
C TRP A 146 9.93 -11.35 -4.50
N GLU A 147 9.80 -12.45 -5.26
CA GLU A 147 10.89 -13.39 -5.56
C GLU A 147 12.09 -12.69 -6.23
N MET A 148 11.84 -11.60 -6.97
CA MET A 148 12.89 -10.80 -7.63
C MET A 148 13.82 -10.07 -6.68
N LYS A 149 13.40 -9.86 -5.42
CA LYS A 149 14.16 -9.11 -4.40
C LYS A 149 14.67 -7.76 -4.92
N SER A 150 13.84 -7.10 -5.73
CA SER A 150 14.17 -5.81 -6.31
C SER A 150 14.37 -4.74 -5.24
N PRO A 151 15.36 -3.83 -5.41
CA PRO A 151 15.45 -2.62 -4.59
C PRO A 151 14.48 -1.51 -5.04
N HIS A 152 13.89 -1.60 -6.24
CA HIS A 152 13.07 -0.55 -6.86
C HIS A 152 11.58 -0.74 -6.62
N ILE A 153 11.10 -1.98 -6.56
CA ILE A 153 9.68 -2.31 -6.38
C ILE A 153 9.52 -3.43 -5.36
N ARG A 154 8.41 -3.37 -4.61
CA ARG A 154 7.98 -4.46 -3.73
C ARG A 154 6.45 -4.55 -3.76
N PRO A 155 5.88 -5.75 -3.79
CA PRO A 155 4.46 -5.90 -3.53
C PRO A 155 4.17 -5.54 -2.08
N ALA A 156 3.18 -4.69 -1.87
CA ALA A 156 2.57 -4.48 -0.57
C ALA A 156 1.15 -5.03 -0.65
N ARG A 157 0.86 -6.09 0.12
CA ARG A 157 -0.48 -6.69 0.17
C ARG A 157 -1.24 -6.08 1.34
N TYR A 158 -2.14 -5.15 1.05
CA TYR A 158 -3.05 -4.62 2.05
C TYR A 158 -4.11 -5.66 2.41
N ARG A 159 -3.77 -6.57 3.32
CA ARG A 159 -4.76 -7.37 4.06
C ARG A 159 -4.50 -7.29 5.55
N LEU A 160 -4.11 -6.11 6.04
CA LEU A 160 -4.31 -5.86 7.45
C LEU A 160 -5.80 -5.61 7.66
N ARG A 161 -6.48 -6.52 8.36
CA ARG A 161 -7.89 -6.34 8.71
C ARG A 161 -7.99 -5.16 9.67
N MET A 162 -8.25 -3.97 9.13
CA MET A 162 -8.49 -2.78 9.94
C MET A 162 -9.91 -2.81 10.53
N PRO A 163 -10.16 -2.08 11.64
CA PRO A 163 -11.51 -1.96 12.19
C PRO A 163 -12.51 -1.40 11.17
N ASN A 164 -12.06 -0.45 10.35
CA ASN A 164 -12.74 0.05 9.18
C ASN A 164 -11.87 -0.24 7.94
N GLN A 165 -12.41 -0.95 6.95
CA GLN A 165 -11.63 -1.41 5.78
C GLN A 165 -11.21 -0.27 4.84
N ASP A 166 -11.91 0.87 4.88
CA ASP A 166 -11.63 2.01 4.00
C ASP A 166 -10.65 3.01 4.63
N ILE A 167 -10.37 2.86 5.94
CA ILE A 167 -9.60 3.83 6.72
C ILE A 167 -8.42 3.13 7.38
N PRO A 168 -7.17 3.44 6.98
CA PRO A 168 -5.98 2.78 7.50
C PRO A 168 -5.54 3.34 8.86
N VAL A 169 -6.50 3.60 9.75
CA VAL A 169 -6.28 4.11 11.11
C VAL A 169 -6.95 3.16 12.08
N ALA A 170 -6.25 2.84 13.17
CA ALA A 170 -6.83 2.14 14.32
C ALA A 170 -6.40 2.85 15.60
N PHE A 171 -7.38 3.20 16.44
CA PHE A 171 -7.12 3.55 17.82
C PHE A 171 -7.29 2.30 18.68
N ILE A 172 -6.24 1.92 19.38
CA ILE A 172 -6.19 0.75 20.26
C ILE A 172 -6.34 1.25 21.69
N ASP A 173 -7.52 0.99 22.28
CA ASP A 173 -7.81 1.37 23.65
C ASP A 173 -7.15 0.40 24.64
N ILE A 174 -6.35 0.97 25.52
CA ILE A 174 -5.55 0.27 26.53
C ILE A 174 -5.92 0.86 27.89
N PRO A 175 -6.98 0.35 28.54
CA PRO A 175 -7.40 0.80 29.86
C PRO A 175 -6.36 0.35 30.89
N SER A 176 -5.42 1.23 31.19
CA SER A 176 -4.23 0.98 32.00
C SER A 176 -3.83 2.24 32.78
N PHE A 177 -2.77 2.15 33.57
CA PHE A 177 -2.25 3.27 34.36
C PHE A 177 -0.80 3.59 34.01
N SER A 178 -0.55 4.86 33.68
CA SER A 178 0.80 5.38 33.48
C SER A 178 1.48 5.64 34.81
N THR A 179 2.77 5.35 34.87
CA THR A 179 3.62 5.70 36.01
C THR A 179 4.49 6.89 35.68
N ARG A 180 4.69 7.77 36.67
CA ARG A 180 5.60 8.91 36.53
C ARG A 180 6.98 8.51 37.07
N SER A 181 8.00 8.63 36.22
CA SER A 181 9.37 8.34 36.58
C SER A 181 10.00 9.44 37.43
N VAL A 182 11.16 9.13 38.03
CA VAL A 182 12.01 10.09 38.77
C VAL A 182 12.43 11.28 37.89
N THR A 183 12.57 11.07 36.58
CA THR A 183 12.86 12.09 35.55
C THR A 183 11.68 13.05 35.30
N ARG A 184 10.54 12.85 35.98
CA ARG A 184 9.24 13.49 35.74
C ARG A 184 8.60 13.18 34.38
N SER A 185 9.18 12.27 33.58
CA SER A 185 8.55 11.70 32.38
C SER A 185 7.53 10.62 32.75
N HIS A 186 6.82 10.09 31.76
CA HIS A 186 5.81 9.04 31.94
C HIS A 186 6.17 7.80 31.12
N LYS A 187 5.80 6.65 31.67
CA LYS A 187 5.79 5.36 30.96
C LYS A 187 4.53 4.57 31.31
N ASN A 188 4.14 3.67 30.43
CA ASN A 188 3.00 2.77 30.57
C ASN A 188 3.43 1.38 30.07
N GLU A 189 3.51 0.43 30.99
CA GLU A 189 3.99 -0.93 30.72
C GLU A 189 2.97 -1.75 29.93
N ASP A 190 1.68 -1.62 30.23
CA ASP A 190 0.62 -2.30 29.49
C ASP A 190 0.55 -1.81 28.03
N GLU A 191 0.71 -0.50 27.83
CA GLU A 191 0.78 0.09 26.49
C GLU A 191 2.00 -0.42 25.73
N ALA A 192 3.18 -0.49 26.36
CA ALA A 192 4.37 -1.04 25.73
C ALA A 192 4.23 -2.54 25.40
N GLN A 193 3.54 -3.31 26.23
CA GLN A 193 3.21 -4.73 25.95
C GLN A 193 2.28 -4.87 24.75
N ALA A 194 1.24 -4.04 24.65
CA ALA A 194 0.35 -4.05 23.49
C ALA A 194 1.07 -3.66 22.20
N VAL A 195 1.96 -2.66 22.27
CA VAL A 195 2.83 -2.26 21.14
C VAL A 195 3.73 -3.41 20.72
N LEU A 196 4.35 -4.14 21.66
CA LEU A 196 5.15 -5.33 21.35
C LEU A 196 4.32 -6.41 20.65
N ALA A 197 3.13 -6.70 21.15
CA ALA A 197 2.22 -7.67 20.54
C ALA A 197 1.83 -7.26 19.12
N LEU A 198 1.47 -5.99 18.93
CA LEU A 198 1.13 -5.43 17.61
C LEU A 198 2.31 -5.49 16.64
N VAL A 199 3.52 -5.12 17.07
CA VAL A 199 4.72 -5.22 16.25
C VAL A 199 4.96 -6.66 15.83
N LYS A 200 4.92 -7.61 16.77
CA LYS A 200 5.07 -9.04 16.45
C LYS A 200 4.02 -9.50 15.44
N PHE A 201 2.76 -9.14 15.65
CA PHE A 201 1.68 -9.43 14.70
C PHE A 201 1.97 -8.85 13.30
N LEU A 202 2.36 -7.59 13.19
CA LEU A 202 2.70 -6.97 11.90
C LEU A 202 3.87 -7.69 11.21
N LEU A 203 4.89 -8.09 11.96
CA LEU A 203 6.00 -8.89 11.42
C LEU A 203 5.52 -10.27 10.91
N THR A 204 4.50 -10.88 11.52
CA THR A 204 3.86 -12.11 10.98
C THR A 204 3.04 -11.88 9.71
N LYS A 205 2.72 -10.61 9.38
CA LYS A 205 1.99 -10.21 8.16
C LYS A 205 2.92 -9.71 7.06
N ASP A 206 4.17 -10.17 7.06
CA ASP A 206 5.21 -9.87 6.07
C ASP A 206 5.66 -8.39 5.99
N PHE A 207 5.32 -7.56 6.98
CA PHE A 207 5.95 -6.24 7.10
C PHE A 207 7.40 -6.40 7.56
N ARG A 208 8.34 -5.69 6.91
CA ARG A 208 9.74 -5.68 7.35
C ARG A 208 9.89 -4.76 8.55
N LYS A 209 10.89 -5.00 9.39
CA LYS A 209 11.20 -4.11 10.52
C LYS A 209 11.40 -2.64 10.11
N ASP A 210 11.94 -2.40 8.91
CA ASP A 210 12.16 -1.05 8.36
C ASP A 210 10.89 -0.41 7.78
N ASP A 211 9.81 -1.18 7.62
CA ASP A 211 8.51 -0.65 7.19
C ASP A 211 7.72 -0.06 8.37
N ILE A 212 8.09 -0.43 9.60
CA ILE A 212 7.39 -0.06 10.84
C ILE A 212 8.22 0.97 11.62
N ALA A 213 7.58 1.96 12.24
CA ALA A 213 8.19 2.72 13.34
C ALA A 213 7.24 2.87 14.52
N VAL A 214 7.83 2.84 15.72
CA VAL A 214 7.14 3.20 16.95
C VAL A 214 7.53 4.62 17.32
N ILE A 215 6.55 5.50 17.49
CA ILE A 215 6.74 6.89 17.93
C ILE A 215 6.13 7.04 19.32
N CYS A 216 6.94 7.46 20.28
CA CYS A 216 6.49 7.75 21.64
C CYS A 216 6.47 9.25 21.89
N LEU A 217 5.41 9.75 22.54
CA LEU A 217 5.38 11.14 22.99
C LEU A 217 6.32 11.37 24.18
N TYR A 218 6.49 10.36 25.05
CA TYR A 218 7.35 10.47 26.23
C TYR A 218 8.69 9.75 26.06
N LYS A 219 9.75 10.36 26.59
CA LYS A 219 11.11 9.80 26.54
C LYS A 219 11.23 8.48 27.29
N ASP A 220 10.59 8.36 28.45
CA ASP A 220 10.68 7.13 29.24
C ASP A 220 9.82 6.00 28.63
N GLN A 221 8.71 6.32 27.97
CA GLN A 221 8.00 5.36 27.12
C GLN A 221 8.87 4.89 25.95
N LYS A 222 9.60 5.82 25.29
CA LYS A 222 10.55 5.44 24.24
C LYS A 222 11.55 4.43 24.77
N LEU A 223 12.19 4.70 25.92
CA LEU A 223 13.19 3.81 26.51
C LEU A 223 12.61 2.43 26.83
N LEU A 224 11.40 2.39 27.39
CA LEU A 224 10.70 1.14 27.69
C LEU A 224 10.41 0.35 26.41
N CYS A 225 9.81 0.98 25.40
CA CYS A 225 9.53 0.32 24.12
C CYS A 225 10.82 -0.16 23.44
N ASP A 226 11.89 0.63 23.47
CA ASP A 226 13.20 0.29 22.91
C ASP A 226 13.79 -0.97 23.56
N GLN A 227 13.65 -1.11 24.88
CA GLN A 227 14.05 -2.31 25.61
C GLN A 227 13.19 -3.52 25.23
N MET A 228 11.87 -3.35 25.19
CA MET A 228 10.93 -4.45 24.91
C MET A 228 10.98 -4.93 23.44
N LEU A 229 11.31 -4.03 22.51
CA LEU A 229 11.37 -4.30 21.07
C LEU A 229 12.77 -4.65 20.57
N ALA A 230 13.77 -4.74 21.46
CA ALA A 230 15.18 -4.93 21.08
C ALA A 230 15.39 -6.10 20.10
N GLU A 231 14.72 -7.24 20.32
CA GLU A 231 14.83 -8.44 19.48
C GLU A 231 14.15 -8.29 18.11
N THR A 232 13.18 -7.38 17.97
CA THR A 232 12.44 -7.16 16.72
C THR A 232 13.22 -6.32 15.71
N GLY A 233 14.15 -5.49 16.20
CA GLY A 233 14.90 -4.53 15.38
C GLY A 233 14.06 -3.40 14.79
N VAL A 234 12.80 -3.23 15.22
CA VAL A 234 11.93 -2.12 14.79
C VAL A 234 12.39 -0.81 15.43
N PRO A 235 12.54 0.28 14.67
CA PRO A 235 13.00 1.56 15.22
C PRO A 235 11.96 2.21 16.14
N VAL A 236 12.39 2.59 17.35
CA VAL A 236 11.59 3.35 18.33
C VAL A 236 12.15 4.77 18.45
N ARG A 237 11.29 5.78 18.31
CA ARG A 237 11.65 7.20 18.28
C ARG A 237 10.77 8.02 19.20
N THR A 238 11.27 9.17 19.65
CA THR A 238 10.39 10.22 20.18
C THR A 238 9.81 11.02 19.02
N VAL A 239 8.67 11.68 19.23
CA VAL A 239 8.04 12.55 18.22
C VAL A 239 9.00 13.62 17.66
N ASP A 240 9.81 14.23 18.52
CA ASP A 240 10.78 15.26 18.11
C ASP A 240 11.88 14.68 17.21
N SER A 241 12.29 13.42 17.43
CA SER A 241 13.30 12.71 16.65
C SER A 241 12.76 12.03 15.38
N ALA A 242 11.45 12.09 15.16
CA ALA A 242 10.76 11.50 14.00
C ALA A 242 10.50 12.52 12.88
N GLN A 243 10.91 13.78 13.05
CA GLN A 243 10.71 14.82 12.06
C GLN A 243 11.43 14.49 10.73
N GLY A 244 10.70 14.55 9.62
CA GLY A 244 11.24 14.32 8.27
C GLY A 244 11.44 12.86 7.88
N THR A 245 11.07 11.90 8.74
CA THR A 245 11.15 10.46 8.42
C THR A 245 9.76 9.85 8.41
N GLU A 246 9.33 9.32 7.27
CA GLU A 246 8.05 8.61 7.10
C GLU A 246 8.28 7.10 7.08
N ARG A 247 7.25 6.34 7.50
CA ARG A 247 7.24 4.88 7.43
C ARG A 247 5.91 4.38 6.90
N MET A 248 5.92 3.15 6.38
CA MET A 248 4.71 2.49 5.90
C MET A 248 3.70 2.40 7.03
N ILE A 249 4.11 1.79 8.15
CA ILE A 249 3.31 1.68 9.37
C ILE A 249 3.92 2.52 10.49
N VAL A 250 3.08 3.29 11.19
CA VAL A 250 3.46 4.01 12.40
C VAL A 250 2.56 3.58 13.56
N ILE A 251 3.19 3.26 14.69
CA ILE A 251 2.52 3.01 15.96
C ILE A 251 2.85 4.18 16.90
N LEU A 252 1.84 4.99 17.24
CA LEU A 252 1.94 6.12 18.13
C LEU A 252 1.57 5.73 19.57
N CYS A 253 2.50 5.91 20.50
CA CYS A 253 2.28 5.71 21.94
C CYS A 253 1.94 7.05 22.62
N THR A 254 0.75 7.14 23.20
CA THR A 254 0.29 8.33 23.92
C THR A 254 0.65 8.31 25.40
N THR A 255 0.80 7.14 26.03
CA THR A 255 1.31 6.93 27.39
C THR A 255 0.42 7.43 28.53
N ARG A 256 -0.29 8.55 28.39
CA ARG A 256 -1.03 9.20 29.48
C ARG A 256 -2.36 8.50 29.76
N THR A 257 -2.65 8.36 31.05
CA THR A 257 -3.89 7.71 31.55
C THR A 257 -4.70 8.63 32.48
N GLU A 258 -4.20 9.82 32.78
CA GLU A 258 -4.88 10.81 33.63
C GLU A 258 -4.76 12.23 33.08
N ALA A 259 -5.84 13.00 33.20
CA ALA A 259 -5.87 14.43 32.91
C ALA A 259 -5.31 15.22 34.11
N GLY A 260 -3.99 15.41 34.15
CA GLY A 260 -3.33 16.21 35.20
C GLY A 260 -3.51 17.73 35.04
N SER A 261 -2.83 18.53 35.88
CA SER A 261 -2.81 20.00 35.78
C SER A 261 -2.26 20.49 34.42
N LEU A 262 -2.91 21.51 33.85
CA LEU A 262 -2.63 22.17 32.55
C LEU A 262 -1.14 22.43 32.28
N SER A 263 -0.34 22.76 33.30
CA SER A 263 1.09 23.05 33.17
C SER A 263 1.95 21.83 32.79
N ASN A 264 1.49 20.61 33.08
CA ASN A 264 2.15 19.35 32.69
C ASN A 264 1.60 18.76 31.38
N MET A 265 0.67 19.46 30.70
CA MET A 265 -0.01 18.99 29.49
C MET A 265 0.44 19.68 28.21
N SER A 266 1.09 20.85 28.29
CA SER A 266 1.51 21.64 27.12
C SER A 266 2.38 20.86 26.13
N PHE A 267 3.21 19.94 26.62
CA PHE A 267 4.02 19.06 25.78
C PHE A 267 3.15 18.03 25.01
N PHE A 268 2.13 17.50 25.68
CA PHE A 268 1.28 16.40 25.20
C PHE A 268 0.19 16.86 24.24
N THR A 269 -0.26 18.11 24.39
CA THR A 269 -1.30 18.73 23.57
C THR A 269 -0.72 19.70 22.54
N ASP A 270 0.61 19.71 22.33
CA ASP A 270 1.24 20.56 21.31
C ASP A 270 0.75 20.15 19.90
N PRO A 271 -0.01 21.02 19.21
CA PRO A 271 -0.56 20.70 17.90
C PRO A 271 0.52 20.40 16.85
N LYS A 272 1.71 21.00 16.96
CA LYS A 272 2.81 20.76 16.00
C LYS A 272 3.35 19.35 16.15
N ARG A 273 3.56 18.89 17.39
CA ARG A 273 4.01 17.52 17.67
C ARG A 273 2.97 16.50 17.25
N LEU A 274 1.70 16.78 17.51
CA LEU A 274 0.59 15.93 17.11
C LEU A 274 0.51 15.80 15.58
N ASN A 275 0.62 16.91 14.85
CA ASN A 275 0.67 16.89 13.39
C ASN A 275 1.86 16.09 12.87
N VAL A 276 3.04 16.25 13.48
CA VAL A 276 4.21 15.43 13.13
C VAL A 276 3.89 13.95 13.34
N ALA A 277 3.45 13.56 14.53
CA ALA A 277 3.17 12.17 14.90
C ALA A 277 2.14 11.50 13.97
N LEU A 278 1.02 12.19 13.69
CA LEU A 278 -0.07 11.65 12.86
C LEU A 278 0.29 11.59 11.36
N SER A 279 1.19 12.46 10.88
CA SER A 279 1.57 12.53 9.46
C SER A 279 2.75 11.64 9.07
N ARG A 280 3.34 10.87 10.01
CA ARG A 280 4.49 10.00 9.68
C ARG A 280 4.09 8.69 8.99
N ALA A 281 2.81 8.29 9.06
CA ALA A 281 2.30 7.08 8.46
C ALA A 281 1.98 7.28 6.98
N ARG A 282 2.48 6.40 6.10
CA ARG A 282 2.10 6.37 4.69
C ARG A 282 0.92 5.45 4.42
N GLU A 283 0.83 4.36 5.18
CA GLU A 283 -0.02 3.22 4.84
C GLU A 283 -0.86 2.70 6.01
N GLY A 284 -0.42 2.89 7.24
CA GLY A 284 -1.20 2.49 8.42
C GLY A 284 -0.78 3.24 9.68
N LEU A 285 -1.76 3.79 10.38
CA LEU A 285 -1.56 4.50 11.64
C LEU A 285 -2.27 3.78 12.79
N PHE A 286 -1.50 3.32 13.76
CA PHE A 286 -1.99 2.74 15.00
C PHE A 286 -1.75 3.72 16.13
N ILE A 287 -2.79 4.14 16.82
CA ILE A 287 -2.67 5.01 18.00
C ILE A 287 -2.97 4.14 19.21
N THR A 288 -2.09 4.11 20.19
CA THR A 288 -2.24 3.34 21.43
C THR A 288 -2.38 4.29 22.61
N GLY A 289 -3.32 4.01 23.51
CA GLY A 289 -3.56 4.88 24.67
C GLY A 289 -4.83 4.57 25.43
N SER A 290 -5.07 5.36 26.47
CA SER A 290 -6.31 5.31 27.25
C SER A 290 -7.38 6.20 26.61
N ALA A 291 -8.38 5.61 25.97
CA ALA A 291 -9.46 6.36 25.32
C ALA A 291 -10.22 7.25 26.33
N SER A 292 -10.45 6.76 27.55
CA SER A 292 -11.09 7.51 28.62
C SER A 292 -10.28 8.75 29.03
N CYS A 293 -8.96 8.64 29.08
CA CYS A 293 -8.09 9.78 29.36
C CYS A 293 -8.11 10.81 28.24
N LEU A 294 -7.95 10.36 26.99
CA LEU A 294 -7.83 11.24 25.81
C LEU A 294 -9.11 12.01 25.49
N ARG A 295 -10.29 11.40 25.69
CA ARG A 295 -11.60 12.09 25.54
C ARG A 295 -11.79 13.24 26.54
N ASN A 296 -11.10 13.20 27.67
CA ASN A 296 -11.16 14.29 28.67
C ASN A 296 -10.15 15.42 28.38
N MET A 297 -9.48 15.42 27.22
CA MET A 297 -8.50 16.44 26.84
C MET A 297 -8.90 17.11 25.54
N GLU A 298 -9.15 18.43 25.55
CA GLU A 298 -9.71 19.18 24.42
C GLU A 298 -9.06 18.90 23.06
N THR A 299 -7.72 18.83 23.01
CA THR A 299 -6.99 18.57 21.75
C THR A 299 -7.18 17.14 21.26
N TRP A 300 -7.15 16.16 22.17
CA TRP A 300 -7.28 14.75 21.84
C TRP A 300 -8.72 14.31 21.65
N ASP A 301 -9.67 14.96 22.30
CA ASP A 301 -11.10 14.68 22.17
C ASP A 301 -11.59 14.87 20.73
N LYS A 302 -11.03 15.84 20.00
CA LYS A 302 -11.29 16.01 18.56
C LYS A 302 -10.84 14.79 17.75
N ILE A 303 -9.68 14.22 18.07
CA ILE A 303 -9.16 13.01 17.43
C ILE A 303 -10.02 11.80 17.83
N MET A 304 -10.34 11.66 19.11
CA MET A 304 -11.18 10.56 19.61
C MET A 304 -12.58 10.60 18.99
N SER A 305 -13.19 11.78 18.90
CA SER A 305 -14.49 11.98 18.23
C SER A 305 -14.44 11.58 16.76
N TRP A 306 -13.35 11.91 16.05
CA TRP A 306 -13.14 11.44 14.69
C TRP A 306 -13.00 9.92 14.64
N CYS A 307 -12.21 9.32 15.54
CA CYS A 307 -12.03 7.87 15.62
C CYS A 307 -13.34 7.12 15.91
N ASP A 308 -14.15 7.64 16.83
CA ASP A 308 -15.46 7.09 17.19
C ASP A 308 -16.43 7.16 16.00
N THR A 309 -16.49 8.32 15.31
CA THR A 309 -17.34 8.51 14.12
C THR A 309 -17.01 7.52 13.00
N HIS A 310 -15.73 7.25 12.78
CA HIS A 310 -15.25 6.36 11.72
C HIS A 310 -15.17 4.89 12.16
N ARG A 311 -15.56 4.57 13.40
CA ARG A 311 -15.55 3.22 13.99
C ARG A 311 -14.17 2.56 13.94
N VAL A 312 -13.13 3.34 14.26
CA VAL A 312 -11.73 2.87 14.26
C VAL A 312 -11.17 2.63 15.66
N VAL A 313 -11.99 2.74 16.71
CA VAL A 313 -11.61 2.43 18.10
C VAL A 313 -11.84 0.94 18.37
N VAL A 314 -10.79 0.23 18.79
CA VAL A 314 -10.81 -1.21 19.09
C VAL A 314 -10.03 -1.53 20.36
N PRO A 315 -10.32 -2.66 21.04
CA PRO A 315 -9.52 -3.10 22.17
C PRO A 315 -8.19 -3.71 21.72
N ALA A 316 -7.21 -3.79 22.62
CA ALA A 316 -5.88 -4.36 22.35
C ALA A 316 -5.91 -5.77 21.73
N GLN A 317 -6.92 -6.58 22.05
CA GLN A 317 -7.04 -7.96 21.56
C GLN A 317 -7.37 -8.04 20.06
N PHE A 318 -7.85 -6.97 19.44
CA PHE A 318 -8.25 -6.99 18.02
C PHE A 318 -7.12 -7.42 17.08
N PHE A 319 -5.87 -7.08 17.40
CA PHE A 319 -4.68 -7.48 16.62
C PHE A 319 -3.93 -8.68 17.21
N SER A 320 -4.55 -9.42 18.15
CA SER A 320 -3.95 -10.59 18.80
C SER A 320 -4.43 -11.95 18.26
N GLU A 321 -5.56 -11.98 17.54
CA GLU A 321 -6.27 -13.21 17.15
C GLU A 321 -5.64 -14.03 16.00
N ALA A 322 -4.41 -13.73 15.57
CA ALA A 322 -3.73 -14.47 14.50
C ALA A 322 -2.59 -15.39 14.97
N THR A 323 -2.54 -15.71 16.26
CA THR A 323 -1.60 -16.73 16.77
C THR A 323 -2.23 -18.12 16.89
N ASP A 324 -3.53 -18.27 16.59
CA ASP A 324 -4.17 -19.59 16.51
C ASP A 324 -4.37 -20.01 15.04
N PRO A 325 -3.63 -21.03 14.54
CA PRO A 325 -3.81 -21.55 13.18
C PRO A 325 -5.21 -22.10 12.89
N ASN A 326 -6.07 -22.27 13.91
CA ASN A 326 -7.38 -22.90 13.81
C ASN A 326 -8.57 -21.94 13.80
N SER A 327 -8.37 -20.61 13.82
CA SER A 327 -9.49 -19.65 13.92
C SER A 327 -10.14 -19.27 12.58
N ALA A 328 -9.74 -19.90 11.47
CA ALA A 328 -10.43 -19.78 10.18
C ALA A 328 -11.26 -21.05 9.90
N ASN A 329 -12.48 -21.08 10.46
CA ASN A 329 -13.58 -21.92 9.98
C ASN A 329 -14.78 -21.03 9.70
#